data_AF-A0A392TQJ9-F1
#
_entry.id   AF-A0A392TQJ9-F1
#
_cell.length_a   1.000
_cell.length_b   1.000
_cell.length_c   1.000
_cell.angle_alpha   90.00
_cell.angle_beta   90.00
_cell.angle_gamma   90.00
#
_symmetry.space_group_name_H-M   'P 1'
#
loop_
_entity.id
_entity.type
_entity.pdbx_description
1 polymer ?
#
loop_
_entity_poly.entity_id
_entity_poly.type
_entity_poly.pdbx_seq_one_letter_code
_entity_poly.pdbx_strand_id
1 'polypeptide(L)' 'MLLRNVDVSSGLCNGTRLIVNELYVSVIGARIISGPYCGEKIYIGRMDL' A
#
# COMPACT_ATOMS: atom_id res chain seq x y z
N MET A 1 -0.04 5.82 -5.61
CA MET A 1 0.96 4.79 -6.00
C MET A 1 2.09 4.82 -4.99
N LEU A 2 2.66 3.68 -4.62
CA LEU A 2 3.84 3.65 -3.74
C LEU A 2 5.06 4.24 -4.45
N LEU A 3 5.89 4.97 -3.70
CA LEU A 3 7.12 5.61 -4.19
C LEU A 3 8.40 4.90 -3.75
N ARG A 4 8.28 3.92 -2.85
CA ARG A 4 9.37 3.07 -2.37
C ARG A 4 8.84 1.67 -2.10
N ASN A 5 9.74 0.72 -2.00
CA ASN A 5 9.38 -0.63 -1.56
C ASN A 5 9.03 -0.59 -0.07
N VAL A 6 7.86 -1.13 0.25
CA VAL A 6 7.36 -1.28 1.62
C VAL A 6 7.47 -2.74 2.03
N ASP A 7 6.90 -3.62 1.19
CA ASP A 7 7.00 -5.07 1.33
C ASP A 7 6.87 -5.70 -0.05
N VAL A 8 8.01 -6.09 -0.63
CA VAL A 8 8.06 -6.68 -1.97
C VAL A 8 7.37 -8.05 -2.00
N SER A 9 7.42 -8.81 -0.91
CA SER A 9 6.83 -10.15 -0.83
C SER A 9 5.29 -10.11 -0.83
N SER A 10 4.72 -9.00 -0.36
CA SER A 10 3.27 -8.73 -0.34
C SER A 10 2.81 -7.84 -1.51
N GLY A 11 3.62 -7.65 -2.55
CA GLY A 11 3.24 -6.84 -3.72
C GLY A 11 3.20 -5.33 -3.47
N LEU A 12 3.75 -4.85 -2.36
CA LEU A 12 3.86 -3.43 -1.99
C LEU A 12 5.24 -2.88 -2.40
N CYS A 13 5.47 -2.84 -3.71
CA CYS A 13 6.69 -2.31 -4.32
C CYS A 13 6.48 -0.92 -4.91
N ASN A 14 7.58 -0.25 -5.29
CA ASN A 14 7.51 1.01 -6.01
C ASN A 14 6.68 0.84 -7.28
N GLY A 15 5.71 1.73 -7.51
CA GLY A 15 4.79 1.61 -8.63
C GLY A 15 3.46 0.91 -8.31
N THR A 16 3.30 0.28 -7.14
CA THR A 16 2.01 -0.35 -6.78
C THR A 16 0.91 0.71 -6.68
N ARG A 17 -0.13 0.56 -7.51
CA ARG A 17 -1.30 1.43 -7.51
C ARG A 17 -2.31 0.97 -6.48
N LEU A 18 -2.83 1.94 -5.72
CA LEU A 18 -3.68 1.74 -4.57
C LEU A 18 -4.83 2.76 -4.63
N ILE A 19 -6.02 2.37 -4.16
CA ILE A 19 -7.09 3.31 -3.78
C ILE A 19 -7.10 3.39 -2.26
N VAL A 20 -7.10 4.60 -1.71
CA VAL A 20 -7.23 4.80 -0.26
C VAL A 20 -8.69 4.61 0.13
N ASN A 21 -8.92 3.76 1.12
CA ASN A 21 -10.26 3.46 1.66
C ASN A 21 -10.45 4.07 3.05
N GLU A 22 -9.38 4.13 3.86
CA GLU A 22 -9.44 4.52 5.28
C GLU A 22 -8.21 5.38 5.63
N LEU A 23 -8.42 6.40 6.48
CA LEU A 23 -7.36 7.29 6.97
C LEU A 23 -7.40 7.35 8.49
N TYR A 24 -6.27 7.01 9.11
CA TYR A 24 -6.03 7.10 10.55
C TYR A 24 -4.86 8.05 10.84
N VAL A 25 -4.59 8.33 12.12
CA VAL A 25 -3.57 9.30 12.55
C VAL A 25 -2.17 8.99 11.99
N SER A 26 -1.79 7.71 11.90
CA SER A 26 -0.47 7.27 11.46
C SER A 26 -0.51 6.09 10.48
N VAL A 27 -1.70 5.75 9.99
CA VAL A 27 -1.93 4.56 9.15
C VAL A 27 -2.89 4.91 8.00
N ILE A 28 -2.57 4.44 6.81
CA ILE A 28 -3.44 4.53 5.63
C ILE A 28 -3.93 3.12 5.29
N GLY A 29 -5.26 2.92 5.32
CA GLY A 29 -5.89 1.72 4.81
C GLY A 29 -6.23 1.89 3.33
N ALA A 30 -5.80 0.95 2.49
CA ALA A 30 -5.96 1.02 1.05
C ALA A 30 -6.22 -0.34 0.42
N ARG A 31 -6.67 -0.34 -0.83
CA ARG A 31 -6.84 -1.53 -1.66
C ARG A 31 -5.94 -1.49 -2.88
N ILE A 32 -5.26 -2.60 -3.18
CA ILE A 32 -4.46 -2.75 -4.39
C ILE A 32 -5.39 -2.83 -5.60
N ILE A 33 -5.10 -2.08 -6.66
CA ILE A 33 -5.96 -2.02 -7.86
C ILE A 33 -5.31 -2.57 -9.12
N SER A 34 -4.10 -3.11 -9.03
CA SER A 34 -3.40 -3.69 -10.17
C SER A 34 -2.38 -4.73 -9.77
N GLY A 35 -2.08 -5.66 -10.68
CA GLY A 35 -1.08 -6.71 -10.46
C GLY A 35 -1.66 -7.94 -9.77
N PRO A 36 -0.79 -8.90 -9.39
CA PRO A 36 -1.21 -10.20 -8.83
C PRO A 36 -2.00 -10.09 -7.52
N TYR A 37 -1.73 -9.05 -6.72
CA TYR A 37 -2.37 -8.81 -5.42
C TYR A 37 -3.59 -7.88 -5.53
N CYS A 38 -4.14 -7.70 -6.74
CA CYS A 38 -5.31 -6.84 -6.95
C CYS A 38 -6.48 -7.27 -6.08
N GLY A 39 -7.08 -6.30 -5.40
CA GLY A 39 -8.21 -6.51 -4.52
C GLY A 39 -7.84 -6.70 -3.05
N GLU A 40 -6.57 -6.92 -2.71
CA GLU A 40 -6.13 -7.05 -1.33
C GLU A 40 -6.22 -5.72 -0.57
N LYS A 41 -6.64 -5.81 0.71
CA LYS A 41 -6.64 -4.70 1.65
C LYS A 41 -5.32 -4.67 2.40
N ILE A 42 -4.71 -3.50 2.47
CA ILE A 42 -3.41 -3.28 3.10
C ILE A 42 -3.46 -2.05 3.99
N TYR A 43 -2.61 -2.04 5.02
CA TYR A 43 -2.44 -0.93 5.94
C TYR A 43 -0.99 -0.49 5.92
N ILE A 44 -0.75 0.77 5.57
CA ILE A 44 0.59 1.34 5.48
C ILE A 44 0.76 2.30 6.66
N GLY A 45 1.69 1.96 7.55
CA GLY A 45 2.12 2.86 8.63
C GLY A 45 3.08 3.94 8.13
N ARG A 46 3.32 4.95 8.96
CA ARG A 46 4.42 5.90 8.77
C ARG A 46 5.75 5.14 8.77
N MET A 47 6.56 5.33 7.74
CA MET A 47 7.92 4.79 7.68
C MET A 47 8.91 5.78 8.31
N ASP A 48 9.89 5.23 9.03
CA ASP A 48 11.05 5.98 9.46
C ASP A 48 11.99 6.29 8.28
N LEU A 49 12.81 7.33 8.46
CA LEU A 49 13.72 7.82 7.41
C LEU A 49 14.93 6.89 7.26
#